data_AF-A0A0A9XJ33-F1
#
_entry.id   AF-A0A0A9XJ33-F1
#
_cell.length_a   1.000
_cell.length_b   1.000
_cell.length_c   1.000
_cell.angle_alpha   90.00
_cell.angle_beta   90.00
_cell.angle_gamma   90.00
#
_symmetry.space_group_name_H-M   'P 1'
#
loop_
_entity.id
_entity.type
_entity.pdbx_description
1 polymer ?
#
loop_
_entity_poly.entity_id
_entity_poly.type
_entity_poly.pdbx_seq_one_letter_code
_entity_poly.pdbx_strand_id
1 'polypeptide(L)'
;GPAAHIFAGISQGKLPLFQSRDYDDPPGLLEKTEYLLREWVNIYHSPQGAKDPNKAFSMFVHQMNCHGILKTDDLITRFFRLSTQMVVELCYRFLPDCTGTGATNTRNKMFHTVDAYVKLISLLVKHSGEANNSATKINLLNKVLGIVAGVLQQDHETHQTDFQQLPYQRIFIMLFLELNAREPILEAINFQLLTAYFHTLHILRPAKSPGFAYAWLELVSHRLFLGRMLGLTPQQKGWYMYAQLLIDLFKYLAPFLRNAELAKPVTVLYKGTLRVLLVLLHDFPEFLCDYHYGFCDVIPPNCIQMRNLILSAFPRNMRLPDPFTPNLKVDMLAEISNEPRVLTEFALMIQPASFKKDLDHYLKARTPVTFLSDLRSNLQISNEPGLRYNIPLMNALVLYVGHEAITYIRKKGLSPNMTTIAHSAHMDIFQNLAVDLDTEGRYLFLNAIANQLRYPNSHTHYFSCTLLYLFAEANTEAIQEQITRVLLERLIVNRPHPWGLLITFIELIKNPTYKFWNHEFVHCAPEIEKLFESVARSCMVQKHVPPPAENDLSEL
;
A
#
# COMPACT_ATOMS: atom_id res chain seq x y z
N GLY A 1 -18.81 -12.58 -11.05
CA GLY A 1 -18.20 -11.23 -11.08
C GLY A 1 -16.90 -11.25 -11.87
N PRO A 2 -16.26 -10.10 -12.14
CA PRO A 2 -15.06 -9.98 -12.99
C PRO A 2 -13.92 -10.94 -12.60
N ALA A 3 -13.70 -11.14 -11.29
CA ALA A 3 -12.70 -12.07 -10.77
C ALA A 3 -12.89 -13.53 -11.25
N ALA A 4 -14.13 -13.99 -11.47
CA ALA A 4 -14.39 -15.35 -11.94
C ALA A 4 -13.85 -15.60 -13.36
N HIS A 5 -13.95 -14.61 -14.25
CA HIS A 5 -13.37 -14.71 -15.59
C HIS A 5 -11.84 -14.71 -15.55
N ILE A 6 -11.25 -13.94 -14.62
CA ILE A 6 -9.80 -13.94 -14.41
C ILE A 6 -9.35 -15.31 -13.87
N PHE A 7 -10.03 -15.87 -12.86
CA PHE A 7 -9.72 -17.20 -12.33
C PHE A 7 -9.88 -18.32 -13.36
N ALA A 8 -10.93 -18.25 -14.19
CA ALA A 8 -11.10 -19.18 -15.31
C ALA A 8 -9.94 -19.05 -16.31
N GLY A 9 -9.56 -17.82 -16.67
CA GLY A 9 -8.40 -17.56 -17.51
C GLY A 9 -7.10 -18.09 -16.91
N ILE A 10 -6.88 -17.95 -15.60
CA ILE A 10 -5.69 -18.46 -14.90
C ILE A 10 -5.63 -19.98 -14.99
N SER A 11 -6.76 -20.65 -14.70
CA SER A 11 -6.84 -22.11 -14.75
C SER A 11 -6.47 -22.64 -16.14
N GLN A 12 -6.89 -21.93 -17.18
CA GLN A 12 -6.54 -22.24 -18.57
C GLN A 12 -5.08 -21.90 -18.88
N GLY A 13 -4.59 -20.74 -18.43
CA GLY A 13 -3.21 -20.31 -18.65
C GLY A 13 -2.16 -21.21 -17.98
N LYS A 14 -2.53 -21.96 -16.93
CA LYS A 14 -1.64 -22.91 -16.25
C LYS A 14 -1.35 -24.20 -17.04
N LEU A 15 -2.01 -24.44 -18.17
CA LEU A 15 -1.79 -25.66 -18.97
C LEU A 15 -0.38 -25.66 -19.63
N PRO A 16 0.45 -26.70 -19.43
CA PRO A 16 1.78 -26.81 -20.04
C PRO A 16 1.72 -26.92 -21.57
N LEU A 17 2.82 -26.57 -22.26
CA LEU A 17 2.90 -26.69 -23.72
C LEU A 17 2.84 -28.15 -24.23
N PHE A 18 3.23 -29.14 -23.39
CA PHE A 18 3.45 -30.52 -23.85
C PHE A 18 2.85 -31.66 -22.98
N GLN A 19 2.14 -31.41 -21.87
CA GLN A 19 1.55 -32.50 -21.06
C GLN A 19 0.29 -32.09 -20.28
N SER A 20 -0.87 -32.66 -20.65
CA SER A 20 -1.88 -33.21 -19.72
C SER A 20 -2.97 -33.97 -20.50
N ARG A 21 -3.12 -35.28 -20.23
CA ARG A 21 -3.93 -36.26 -20.99
C ARG A 21 -5.42 -35.98 -21.17
N ASP A 22 -6.00 -34.99 -20.47
CA ASP A 22 -7.41 -34.61 -20.58
C ASP A 22 -7.65 -33.28 -21.33
N TYR A 23 -6.57 -32.60 -21.78
CA TYR A 23 -6.62 -31.22 -22.31
C TYR A 23 -5.74 -30.97 -23.56
N ASP A 24 -5.37 -32.00 -24.33
CA ASP A 24 -4.51 -31.80 -25.51
C ASP A 24 -5.07 -30.72 -26.46
N ASP A 25 -4.18 -29.84 -26.92
CA ASP A 25 -4.52 -28.89 -27.96
C ASP A 25 -4.92 -29.63 -29.23
N PRO A 26 -5.99 -29.20 -29.93
CA PRO A 26 -6.37 -29.79 -31.19
C PRO A 26 -5.16 -29.90 -32.14
N PRO A 27 -4.97 -31.05 -32.81
CA PRO A 27 -3.85 -31.22 -33.73
C PRO A 27 -3.79 -30.09 -34.76
N GLY A 28 -2.60 -29.53 -34.98
CA GLY A 28 -2.41 -28.41 -35.91
C GLY A 28 -2.72 -27.03 -35.33
N LEU A 29 -3.20 -26.90 -34.09
CA LEU A 29 -3.55 -25.60 -33.50
C LEU A 29 -2.30 -24.77 -33.18
N LEU A 30 -1.21 -25.41 -32.74
CA LEU A 30 0.06 -24.74 -32.45
C LEU A 30 0.62 -24.07 -33.70
N GLU A 31 0.71 -24.82 -34.80
CA GLU A 31 1.23 -24.37 -36.09
C GLU A 31 0.36 -23.24 -36.68
N LYS A 32 -0.97 -23.35 -36.55
CA LYS A 32 -1.89 -22.27 -36.93
C LYS A 32 -1.68 -21.02 -36.10
N THR A 33 -1.49 -21.16 -34.79
CA THR A 33 -1.26 -20.03 -33.88
C THR A 33 0.07 -19.35 -34.18
N GLU A 34 1.13 -20.13 -34.39
CA GLU A 34 2.44 -19.64 -34.78
C GLU A 34 2.38 -18.85 -36.10
N TYR A 35 1.73 -19.44 -37.12
CA TYR A 35 1.54 -18.80 -38.41
C TYR A 35 0.83 -17.46 -38.26
N LEU A 36 -0.32 -17.43 -37.57
CA LEU A 36 -1.10 -16.21 -37.37
C LEU A 36 -0.33 -15.15 -36.56
N LEU A 37 0.37 -15.54 -35.50
CA LEU A 37 1.15 -14.61 -34.69
C LEU A 37 2.28 -13.98 -35.52
N ARG A 38 3.01 -14.79 -36.30
CA ARG A 38 4.08 -14.30 -37.17
C ARG A 38 3.55 -13.37 -38.26
N GLU A 39 2.43 -13.73 -38.89
CA GLU A 39 1.76 -12.88 -39.88
C GLU A 39 1.33 -11.55 -39.26
N TRP A 40 0.76 -11.55 -38.06
CA TRP A 40 0.40 -10.32 -37.37
C TRP A 40 1.61 -9.44 -37.07
N VAL A 41 2.72 -10.02 -36.59
CA VAL A 41 3.98 -9.29 -36.35
C VAL A 41 4.48 -8.62 -37.64
N ASN A 42 4.42 -9.34 -38.77
CA ASN A 42 4.79 -8.78 -40.08
C ASN A 42 3.85 -7.64 -40.49
N ILE A 43 2.53 -7.82 -40.35
CA ILE A 43 1.51 -6.82 -40.68
C ILE A 43 1.72 -5.55 -39.84
N TYR A 44 1.89 -5.70 -38.52
CA TYR A 44 2.02 -4.59 -37.58
C TYR A 44 3.22 -3.70 -37.88
N HIS A 45 4.35 -4.27 -38.32
CA HIS A 45 5.55 -3.52 -38.68
C HIS A 45 5.63 -3.13 -40.16
N SER A 46 4.68 -3.58 -40.99
CA SER A 46 4.67 -3.23 -42.41
C SER A 46 4.30 -1.74 -42.61
N PRO A 47 4.88 -1.06 -43.62
CA PRO A 47 4.51 0.32 -43.95
C PRO A 47 3.02 0.50 -44.26
N GLN A 48 2.38 -0.53 -44.85
CA GLN A 48 0.95 -0.54 -45.14
C GLN A 48 0.09 -0.71 -43.88
N GLY A 49 0.50 -1.58 -42.94
CA GLY A 49 -0.18 -1.75 -41.66
C GLY A 49 -0.11 -0.49 -40.79
N ALA A 50 1.01 0.24 -40.85
CA ALA A 50 1.15 1.53 -40.18
C ALA A 50 0.24 2.63 -40.80
N LYS A 51 -0.02 2.57 -42.10
CA LYS A 51 -0.83 3.55 -42.83
C LYS A 51 -2.33 3.38 -42.60
N ASP A 52 -2.81 2.14 -42.50
CA ASP A 52 -4.24 1.83 -42.24
C ASP A 52 -4.40 0.66 -41.25
N PRO A 53 -4.27 0.93 -39.93
CA PRO A 53 -4.30 -0.11 -38.90
C PRO A 53 -5.64 -0.84 -38.82
N ASN A 54 -6.75 -0.16 -39.08
CA ASN A 54 -8.09 -0.74 -38.96
C ASN A 54 -8.37 -1.72 -40.11
N LYS A 55 -7.95 -1.38 -41.34
CA LYS A 55 -8.06 -2.29 -42.48
C LYS A 55 -7.15 -3.51 -42.31
N ALA A 56 -5.90 -3.30 -41.91
CA ALA A 56 -4.95 -4.38 -41.63
C ALA A 56 -5.49 -5.33 -40.56
N PHE A 57 -6.05 -4.78 -39.47
CA PHE A 57 -6.69 -5.56 -38.42
C PHE A 57 -7.93 -6.33 -38.93
N SER A 58 -8.80 -5.70 -39.72
CA SER A 58 -9.98 -6.36 -40.28
C SER A 58 -9.62 -7.55 -41.19
N MET A 59 -8.56 -7.40 -42.02
CA MET A 59 -8.02 -8.47 -42.84
C MET A 59 -7.44 -9.61 -41.97
N PHE A 60 -6.74 -9.27 -40.89
CA PHE A 60 -6.19 -10.26 -39.97
C PHE A 60 -7.28 -11.04 -39.23
N VAL A 61 -8.33 -10.37 -38.74
CA VAL A 61 -9.49 -11.01 -38.11
C VAL A 61 -10.19 -11.97 -39.08
N HIS A 62 -10.30 -11.59 -40.36
CA HIS A 62 -10.81 -12.49 -41.40
C HIS A 62 -9.94 -13.74 -41.54
N GLN A 63 -8.61 -13.60 -41.57
CA GLN A 63 -7.69 -14.74 -41.58
C GLN A 63 -7.86 -15.63 -40.33
N MET A 64 -7.99 -15.06 -39.14
CA MET A 64 -8.25 -15.83 -37.91
C MET A 64 -9.55 -16.65 -38.01
N ASN A 65 -10.59 -16.08 -38.61
CA ASN A 65 -11.85 -16.77 -38.85
C ASN A 65 -11.69 -17.92 -39.87
N CYS A 66 -11.00 -17.69 -40.99
CA CYS A 66 -10.68 -18.72 -41.98
C CYS A 66 -9.89 -19.90 -41.37
N HIS A 67 -8.97 -19.63 -40.45
CA HIS A 67 -8.22 -20.67 -39.73
C HIS A 67 -9.03 -21.34 -38.62
N GLY A 68 -10.25 -20.88 -38.35
CA GLY A 68 -11.19 -21.45 -37.40
C GLY A 68 -10.92 -21.10 -35.94
N ILE A 69 -10.02 -20.15 -35.65
CA ILE A 69 -9.65 -19.77 -34.28
C ILE A 69 -10.81 -19.11 -33.53
N LEU A 70 -11.65 -18.36 -34.24
CA LEU A 70 -12.77 -17.61 -33.67
C LEU A 70 -14.07 -18.43 -33.55
N LYS A 71 -14.04 -19.74 -33.80
CA LYS A 71 -15.24 -20.59 -33.83
C LYS A 71 -15.83 -20.84 -32.44
N THR A 72 -14.99 -21.01 -31.43
CA THR A 72 -15.42 -21.33 -30.06
C THR A 72 -14.62 -20.52 -29.05
N ASP A 73 -15.24 -20.29 -27.90
CA ASP A 73 -14.59 -19.61 -26.79
C ASP A 73 -13.35 -20.38 -26.29
N ASP A 74 -13.36 -21.72 -26.39
CA ASP A 74 -12.22 -22.59 -26.07
C ASP A 74 -11.01 -22.33 -27.00
N LEU A 75 -11.23 -22.31 -28.32
CA LEU A 75 -10.15 -22.06 -29.29
C LEU A 75 -9.54 -20.66 -29.15
N ILE A 76 -10.37 -19.66 -28.82
CA ILE A 76 -9.90 -18.30 -28.51
C ILE A 76 -8.99 -18.33 -27.26
N THR A 77 -9.39 -19.07 -26.22
CA THR A 77 -8.57 -19.25 -25.00
C THR A 77 -7.21 -19.84 -25.35
N ARG A 78 -7.20 -20.95 -26.08
CA ARG A 78 -5.98 -21.67 -26.47
C ARG A 78 -5.09 -20.80 -27.35
N PHE A 79 -5.66 -20.05 -28.29
CA PHE A 79 -4.91 -19.10 -29.12
C PHE A 79 -4.16 -18.05 -28.28
N PHE A 80 -4.81 -17.42 -27.31
CA PHE A 80 -4.15 -16.45 -26.44
C PHE A 80 -3.09 -17.10 -25.55
N ARG A 81 -3.36 -18.29 -25.00
CA ARG A 81 -2.41 -19.04 -24.17
C ARG A 81 -1.15 -19.38 -24.95
N LEU A 82 -1.32 -20.03 -26.11
CA LEU A 82 -0.23 -20.42 -27.00
C LEU A 82 0.55 -19.19 -27.48
N SER A 83 -0.13 -18.13 -27.90
CA SER A 83 0.54 -16.88 -28.30
C SER A 83 1.36 -16.27 -27.15
N THR A 84 0.83 -16.28 -25.93
CA THR A 84 1.58 -15.80 -24.75
C THR A 84 2.82 -16.66 -24.49
N GLN A 85 2.68 -17.99 -24.52
CA GLN A 85 3.78 -18.93 -24.33
C GLN A 85 4.87 -18.74 -25.40
N MET A 86 4.50 -18.61 -26.67
CA MET A 86 5.44 -18.35 -27.76
C MET A 86 6.21 -17.03 -27.59
N VAL A 87 5.52 -15.96 -27.17
CA VAL A 87 6.16 -14.66 -26.90
C VAL A 87 7.12 -14.75 -25.73
N VAL A 88 6.76 -15.51 -24.68
CA VAL A 88 7.61 -15.75 -23.51
C VAL A 88 8.85 -16.57 -23.90
N GLU A 89 8.67 -17.68 -24.62
CA GLU A 89 9.77 -18.52 -25.12
C GLU A 89 10.74 -17.76 -26.01
N LEU A 90 10.23 -16.86 -26.87
CA LEU A 90 11.04 -15.94 -27.66
C LEU A 90 11.92 -15.08 -26.75
N CYS A 91 11.36 -14.52 -25.67
CA CYS A 91 12.13 -13.73 -24.72
C CYS A 91 13.20 -14.57 -24.01
N TYR A 92 12.87 -15.78 -23.52
CA TYR A 92 13.86 -16.68 -22.92
C TYR A 92 15.02 -17.00 -23.88
N ARG A 93 14.74 -17.15 -25.18
CA ARG A 93 15.77 -17.40 -26.19
C ARG A 93 16.75 -16.23 -26.36
N PHE A 94 16.27 -15.00 -26.31
CA PHE A 94 17.08 -13.79 -26.53
C PHE A 94 17.71 -13.21 -25.24
N LEU A 95 17.19 -13.54 -24.06
CA LEU A 95 17.67 -12.99 -22.79
C LEU A 95 19.15 -13.31 -22.48
N PRO A 96 19.68 -14.52 -22.78
CA PRO A 96 21.12 -14.79 -22.62
C PRO A 96 22.01 -13.82 -23.43
N ASP A 97 21.52 -13.35 -24.58
CA ASP A 97 22.22 -12.41 -25.46
C ASP A 97 22.03 -10.94 -25.05
N CYS A 98 21.30 -10.65 -23.96
CA CYS A 98 21.11 -9.30 -23.43
C CYS A 98 22.26 -8.85 -22.51
N THR A 99 23.51 -8.97 -22.98
CA THR A 99 24.71 -8.53 -22.24
C THR A 99 25.53 -7.51 -23.02
N GLY A 100 26.29 -6.66 -22.31
CA GLY A 100 27.21 -5.69 -22.91
C GLY A 100 26.54 -4.58 -23.75
N THR A 101 27.27 -4.07 -24.74
CA THR A 101 26.87 -2.92 -25.58
C THR A 101 25.73 -3.23 -26.56
N GLY A 102 25.48 -4.51 -26.88
CA GLY A 102 24.40 -4.96 -27.76
C GLY A 102 23.04 -5.17 -27.08
N ALA A 103 22.97 -5.07 -25.74
CA ALA A 103 21.79 -5.43 -24.96
C ALA A 103 20.52 -4.68 -25.38
N THR A 104 20.63 -3.40 -25.76
CA THR A 104 19.49 -2.60 -26.23
C THR A 104 18.91 -3.14 -27.53
N ASN A 105 19.77 -3.53 -28.48
CA ASN A 105 19.32 -4.08 -29.76
C ASN A 105 18.63 -5.43 -29.58
N THR A 106 19.16 -6.29 -28.71
CA THR A 106 18.53 -7.57 -28.36
C THR A 106 17.17 -7.37 -27.68
N ARG A 107 17.06 -6.39 -26.76
CA ARG A 107 15.76 -6.02 -26.17
C ARG A 107 14.77 -5.52 -27.19
N ASN A 108 15.20 -4.69 -28.14
CA ASN A 108 14.33 -4.20 -29.21
C ASN A 108 13.78 -5.35 -30.07
N LYS A 109 14.57 -6.41 -30.32
CA LYS A 109 14.08 -7.61 -31.02
C LYS A 109 12.99 -8.35 -30.23
N MET A 110 13.13 -8.46 -28.92
CA MET A 110 12.08 -9.03 -28.07
C MET A 110 10.82 -8.15 -28.07
N PHE A 111 11.00 -6.84 -27.88
CA PHE A 111 9.88 -5.90 -27.82
C PHE A 111 9.13 -5.78 -29.14
N HIS A 112 9.80 -5.96 -30.28
CA HIS A 112 9.17 -6.04 -31.60
C HIS A 112 8.00 -7.03 -31.60
N THR A 113 8.22 -8.26 -31.17
CA THR A 113 7.15 -9.28 -31.15
C THR A 113 6.15 -9.06 -30.00
N VAL A 114 6.63 -8.69 -28.81
CA VAL A 114 5.77 -8.46 -27.63
C VAL A 114 4.78 -7.32 -27.89
N ASP A 115 5.25 -6.19 -28.42
CA ASP A 115 4.42 -5.00 -28.65
C ASP A 115 3.39 -5.25 -29.76
N ALA A 116 3.76 -6.00 -30.80
CA ALA A 116 2.81 -6.45 -31.82
C ALA A 116 1.70 -7.32 -31.20
N TYR A 117 2.06 -8.31 -30.37
CA TYR A 117 1.09 -9.16 -29.68
C TYR A 117 0.15 -8.34 -28.77
N VAL A 118 0.69 -7.40 -28.00
CA VAL A 118 -0.11 -6.49 -27.18
C VAL A 118 -1.07 -5.66 -28.03
N LYS A 119 -0.62 -5.16 -29.18
CA LYS A 119 -1.48 -4.41 -30.09
C LYS A 119 -2.64 -5.26 -30.60
N LEU A 120 -2.40 -6.53 -30.92
CA LEU A 120 -3.45 -7.46 -31.31
C LEU A 120 -4.50 -7.60 -30.21
N ILE A 121 -4.07 -7.82 -28.97
CA ILE A 121 -4.99 -7.93 -27.81
C ILE A 121 -5.82 -6.64 -27.68
N SER A 122 -5.17 -5.48 -27.70
CA SER A 122 -5.84 -4.17 -27.59
C SER A 122 -6.93 -4.01 -28.67
N LEU A 123 -6.60 -4.32 -29.93
CA LEU A 123 -7.55 -4.20 -31.03
C LEU A 123 -8.69 -5.22 -30.94
N LEU A 124 -8.42 -6.47 -30.54
CA LEU A 124 -9.44 -7.49 -30.30
C LEU A 124 -10.40 -7.07 -29.17
N VAL A 125 -9.89 -6.52 -28.08
CA VAL A 125 -10.72 -5.99 -26.97
C VAL A 125 -11.58 -4.83 -27.46
N LYS A 126 -11.02 -3.86 -28.18
CA LYS A 126 -11.76 -2.68 -28.68
C LYS A 126 -12.89 -3.07 -29.64
N HIS A 127 -12.64 -4.02 -30.54
CA HIS A 127 -13.59 -4.45 -31.56
C HIS A 127 -14.41 -5.69 -31.17
N SER A 128 -14.29 -6.18 -29.93
CA SER A 128 -15.08 -7.30 -29.44
C SER A 128 -16.55 -6.90 -29.30
N GLY A 129 -17.44 -7.63 -29.97
CA GLY A 129 -18.88 -7.35 -29.96
C GLY A 129 -19.25 -6.00 -30.59
N GLU A 130 -20.52 -5.62 -30.44
CA GLU A 130 -21.02 -4.34 -30.95
C GLU A 130 -20.36 -3.13 -30.26
N ALA A 131 -20.39 -1.98 -30.92
CA ALA A 131 -19.78 -0.74 -30.42
C ALA A 131 -20.26 -0.35 -29.00
N ASN A 132 -21.54 -0.58 -28.71
CA ASN A 132 -22.18 -0.24 -27.44
C ASN A 132 -22.10 -1.37 -26.39
N ASN A 133 -21.61 -2.55 -26.75
CA ASN A 133 -21.58 -3.70 -25.84
C ASN A 133 -20.29 -3.74 -25.01
N SER A 134 -20.22 -2.88 -23.98
CA SER A 134 -19.11 -2.81 -23.04
C SER A 134 -18.83 -4.14 -22.30
N ALA A 135 -19.86 -4.98 -22.09
CA ALA A 135 -19.72 -6.21 -21.34
C ALA A 135 -18.84 -7.24 -22.06
N THR A 136 -19.05 -7.44 -23.37
CA THR A 136 -18.23 -8.38 -24.16
C THR A 136 -16.76 -7.98 -24.19
N LYS A 137 -16.46 -6.69 -24.34
CA LYS A 137 -15.10 -6.12 -24.33
C LYS A 137 -14.40 -6.39 -22.99
N ILE A 138 -15.09 -6.12 -21.89
CA ILE A 138 -14.57 -6.35 -20.54
C ILE A 138 -14.41 -7.84 -20.24
N ASN A 139 -15.32 -8.70 -20.69
CA ASN A 139 -15.19 -10.15 -20.51
C ASN A 139 -13.96 -10.69 -21.26
N LEU A 140 -13.73 -10.24 -22.50
CA LEU A 140 -12.54 -10.59 -23.25
C LEU A 140 -11.27 -10.08 -22.57
N LEU A 141 -11.27 -8.83 -22.08
CA LEU A 141 -10.13 -8.28 -21.33
C LEU A 141 -9.80 -9.12 -20.08
N ASN A 142 -10.81 -9.43 -19.25
CA ASN A 142 -10.61 -10.25 -18.05
C ASN A 142 -10.08 -11.63 -18.40
N LYS A 143 -10.57 -12.22 -19.49
CA LYS A 143 -10.12 -13.52 -19.98
C LYS A 143 -8.66 -13.48 -20.41
N VAL A 144 -8.26 -12.51 -21.22
CA VAL A 144 -6.86 -12.39 -21.67
C VAL A 144 -5.92 -12.10 -20.50
N LEU A 145 -6.27 -11.18 -19.60
CA LEU A 145 -5.48 -10.91 -18.40
C LEU A 145 -5.33 -12.16 -17.52
N GLY A 146 -6.42 -12.92 -17.35
CA GLY A 146 -6.40 -14.20 -16.65
C GLY A 146 -5.47 -15.23 -17.31
N ILE A 147 -5.54 -15.38 -18.63
CA ILE A 147 -4.65 -16.29 -19.38
C ILE A 147 -3.18 -15.90 -19.19
N VAL A 148 -2.83 -14.62 -19.37
CA VAL A 148 -1.46 -14.13 -19.19
C VAL A 148 -0.99 -14.36 -17.75
N ALA A 149 -1.84 -14.09 -16.75
CA ALA A 149 -1.53 -14.34 -15.35
C ALA A 149 -1.37 -15.83 -15.03
N GLY A 150 -2.16 -16.71 -15.66
CA GLY A 150 -2.03 -18.16 -15.53
C GLY A 150 -0.72 -18.68 -16.13
N VAL A 151 -0.37 -18.21 -17.33
CA VAL A 151 0.92 -18.55 -17.97
C VAL A 151 2.08 -18.04 -17.12
N LEU A 152 1.99 -16.84 -16.53
CA LEU A 152 3.00 -16.33 -15.59
C LEU A 152 3.17 -17.23 -14.38
N GLN A 153 2.08 -17.61 -13.72
CA GLN A 153 2.15 -18.46 -12.53
C GLN A 153 2.73 -19.84 -12.85
N GLN A 154 2.35 -20.44 -13.98
CA GLN A 154 2.91 -21.70 -14.43
C GLN A 154 4.40 -21.58 -14.75
N ASP A 155 4.79 -20.52 -15.45
CA ASP A 155 6.20 -20.25 -15.77
C ASP A 155 7.04 -20.05 -14.51
N HIS A 156 6.52 -19.29 -13.55
CA HIS A 156 7.14 -19.08 -12.25
C HIS A 156 7.26 -20.39 -11.45
N GLU A 157 6.24 -21.24 -11.45
CA GLU A 157 6.25 -22.56 -10.80
C GLU A 157 7.22 -23.54 -11.50
N THR A 158 7.40 -23.43 -12.82
CA THR A 158 8.24 -24.34 -13.61
C THR A 158 9.71 -23.93 -13.59
N HIS A 159 10.02 -22.66 -13.84
CA HIS A 159 11.38 -22.15 -13.96
C HIS A 159 11.99 -21.70 -12.63
N GLN A 160 11.18 -21.44 -11.59
CA GLN A 160 11.64 -21.07 -10.25
C GLN A 160 12.67 -19.92 -10.27
N THR A 161 13.95 -20.21 -9.98
CA THR A 161 15.03 -19.22 -9.96
C THR A 161 15.39 -18.68 -11.34
N ASP A 162 15.08 -19.41 -12.40
CA ASP A 162 15.36 -19.01 -13.78
C ASP A 162 14.23 -18.16 -14.38
N PHE A 163 13.13 -17.98 -13.65
CA PHE A 163 11.95 -17.21 -14.08
C PHE A 163 12.31 -15.79 -14.54
N GLN A 164 11.74 -15.38 -15.67
CA GLN A 164 11.98 -14.07 -16.28
C GLN A 164 10.72 -13.20 -16.28
N GLN A 165 10.72 -12.13 -15.47
CA GLN A 165 9.58 -11.21 -15.36
C GLN A 165 9.36 -10.29 -16.58
N LEU A 166 10.39 -10.09 -17.42
CA LEU A 166 10.39 -9.12 -18.53
C LEU A 166 9.20 -9.26 -19.51
N PRO A 167 8.92 -10.44 -20.11
CA PRO A 167 7.82 -10.58 -21.07
C PRO A 167 6.48 -10.19 -20.45
N TYR A 168 6.19 -10.67 -19.24
CA TYR A 168 4.94 -10.38 -18.55
C TYR A 168 4.80 -8.91 -18.15
N GLN A 169 5.87 -8.31 -17.63
CA GLN A 169 5.91 -6.89 -17.29
C GLN A 169 5.56 -6.05 -18.53
N ARG A 170 6.20 -6.34 -19.67
CA ARG A 170 6.01 -5.61 -20.92
C ARG A 170 4.60 -5.78 -21.45
N ILE A 171 4.06 -7.01 -21.43
CA ILE A 171 2.67 -7.29 -21.85
C ILE A 171 1.68 -6.47 -21.02
N PHE A 172 1.77 -6.54 -19.69
CA PHE A 172 0.83 -5.82 -18.82
C PHE A 172 0.93 -4.31 -18.96
N ILE A 173 2.14 -3.73 -18.97
CA ILE A 173 2.28 -2.28 -19.03
C ILE A 173 1.86 -1.74 -20.39
N MET A 174 2.27 -2.36 -21.49
CA MET A 174 1.94 -1.88 -22.84
C MET A 174 0.45 -2.04 -23.12
N LEU A 175 -0.16 -3.14 -22.67
CA LEU A 175 -1.61 -3.33 -22.79
C LEU A 175 -2.37 -2.29 -21.96
N PHE A 176 -1.88 -1.95 -20.77
CA PHE A 176 -2.49 -0.91 -19.94
C PHE A 176 -2.42 0.46 -20.62
N LEU A 177 -1.29 0.81 -21.21
CA LEU A 177 -1.11 2.07 -21.95
C LEU A 177 -2.04 2.15 -23.16
N GLU A 178 -2.07 1.09 -23.97
CA GLU A 178 -2.93 0.98 -25.16
C GLU A 178 -4.41 1.13 -24.83
N LEU A 179 -4.88 0.47 -23.76
CA LEU A 179 -6.29 0.53 -23.34
C LEU A 179 -6.65 1.79 -22.53
N ASN A 180 -5.67 2.66 -22.24
CA ASN A 180 -5.88 3.98 -21.62
C ASN A 180 -5.65 5.14 -22.61
N ALA A 181 -5.54 4.84 -23.92
CA ALA A 181 -5.54 5.84 -24.97
C ALA A 181 -6.83 6.69 -24.94
N ARG A 182 -6.73 7.92 -25.48
CA ARG A 182 -7.85 8.87 -25.53
C ARG A 182 -8.82 8.50 -26.64
N GLU A 183 -9.65 7.49 -26.39
CA GLU A 183 -10.70 7.03 -27.30
C GLU A 183 -12.04 6.93 -26.53
N PRO A 184 -13.17 7.42 -27.07
CA PRO A 184 -14.45 7.41 -26.36
C PRO A 184 -14.90 6.02 -25.88
N ILE A 185 -14.61 4.99 -26.68
CA ILE A 185 -14.93 3.59 -26.34
C ILE A 185 -14.17 3.10 -25.11
N LEU A 186 -12.92 3.55 -24.93
CA LEU A 186 -12.07 3.18 -23.80
C LEU A 186 -12.43 3.97 -22.55
N GLU A 187 -12.79 5.25 -22.70
CA GLU A 187 -13.27 6.08 -21.61
C GLU A 187 -14.56 5.52 -21.00
N ALA A 188 -15.48 5.03 -21.84
CA ALA A 188 -16.74 4.42 -21.40
C ALA A 188 -16.56 3.15 -20.55
N ILE A 189 -15.44 2.43 -20.71
CA ILE A 189 -15.16 1.17 -19.99
C ILE A 189 -13.98 1.30 -19.00
N ASN A 190 -13.45 2.51 -18.80
CA ASN A 190 -12.18 2.72 -18.10
C ASN A 190 -12.21 2.20 -16.66
N PHE A 191 -13.30 2.43 -15.93
CA PHE A 191 -13.38 1.97 -14.54
C PHE A 191 -13.39 0.44 -14.43
N GLN A 192 -14.09 -0.26 -15.33
CA GLN A 192 -14.11 -1.71 -15.39
C GLN A 192 -12.74 -2.28 -15.81
N LEU A 193 -12.03 -1.59 -16.71
CA LEU A 193 -10.65 -1.90 -17.06
C LEU A 193 -9.72 -1.77 -15.84
N LEU A 194 -9.79 -0.67 -15.09
CA LEU A 194 -9.02 -0.48 -13.86
C LEU A 194 -9.31 -1.58 -12.84
N THR A 195 -10.58 -1.97 -12.73
CA THR A 195 -11.02 -3.08 -11.87
C THR A 195 -10.42 -4.43 -12.32
N ALA A 196 -10.37 -4.70 -13.62
CA ALA A 196 -9.75 -5.91 -14.17
C ALA A 196 -8.24 -5.97 -13.88
N TYR A 197 -7.53 -4.84 -14.04
CA TYR A 197 -6.12 -4.72 -13.68
C TYR A 197 -5.88 -4.86 -12.18
N PHE A 198 -6.72 -4.24 -11.35
CA PHE A 198 -6.68 -4.41 -9.90
C PHE A 198 -6.77 -5.89 -9.51
N HIS A 199 -7.78 -6.62 -9.99
CA HIS A 199 -7.94 -8.03 -9.68
C HIS A 199 -6.74 -8.87 -10.16
N THR A 200 -6.25 -8.59 -11.36
CA THR A 200 -5.08 -9.29 -11.93
C THR A 200 -3.84 -9.08 -11.06
N LEU A 201 -3.53 -7.83 -10.70
CA LEU A 201 -2.38 -7.49 -9.85
C LEU A 201 -2.55 -8.02 -8.42
N HIS A 202 -3.77 -8.03 -7.87
CA HIS A 202 -4.04 -8.62 -6.56
C HIS A 202 -3.77 -10.14 -6.56
N ILE A 203 -4.15 -10.84 -7.61
CA ILE A 203 -3.89 -12.28 -7.76
C ILE A 203 -2.38 -12.56 -7.92
N LEU A 204 -1.70 -11.70 -8.70
CA LEU A 204 -0.24 -11.76 -8.93
C LEU A 204 0.58 -11.08 -7.83
N ARG A 205 -0.01 -10.80 -6.66
CA ARG A 205 0.69 -10.13 -5.57
C ARG A 205 2.00 -10.86 -5.22
N PRO A 206 3.03 -10.16 -4.70
CA PRO A 206 4.34 -10.76 -4.44
C PRO A 206 4.32 -12.01 -3.55
N ALA A 207 3.38 -12.12 -2.61
CA ALA A 207 3.20 -13.32 -1.78
C ALA A 207 2.74 -14.57 -2.56
N LYS A 208 2.24 -14.42 -3.79
CA LYS A 208 1.84 -15.50 -4.70
C LYS A 208 2.84 -15.71 -5.84
N SER A 209 3.51 -14.64 -6.28
CA SER A 209 4.46 -14.69 -7.40
C SER A 209 5.72 -13.88 -7.03
N PRO A 210 6.56 -14.36 -6.10
CA PRO A 210 7.70 -13.62 -5.56
C PRO A 210 8.76 -13.23 -6.62
N GLY A 211 8.99 -14.07 -7.62
CA GLY A 211 9.88 -13.75 -8.75
C GLY A 211 9.41 -12.58 -9.63
N PHE A 212 8.13 -12.20 -9.50
CA PHE A 212 7.53 -11.06 -10.21
C PHE A 212 7.45 -9.78 -9.36
N ALA A 213 7.97 -9.77 -8.13
CA ALA A 213 7.76 -8.68 -7.18
C ALA A 213 8.25 -7.30 -7.67
N TYR A 214 9.36 -7.23 -8.41
CA TYR A 214 9.89 -5.97 -8.93
C TYR A 214 9.02 -5.40 -10.06
N ALA A 215 8.73 -6.22 -11.07
CA ALA A 215 7.81 -5.85 -12.15
C ALA A 215 6.42 -5.50 -11.63
N TRP A 216 5.93 -6.23 -10.63
CA TRP A 216 4.66 -5.93 -9.97
C TRP A 216 4.68 -4.54 -9.33
N LEU A 217 5.76 -4.19 -8.62
CA LEU A 217 5.89 -2.85 -8.02
C LEU A 217 5.99 -1.78 -9.10
N GLU A 218 6.71 -2.00 -10.20
CA GLU A 218 6.74 -1.08 -11.35
C GLU A 218 5.35 -0.83 -11.95
N LEU A 219 4.53 -1.88 -12.09
CA LEU A 219 3.16 -1.76 -12.61
C LEU A 219 2.26 -0.96 -11.65
N VAL A 220 2.28 -1.29 -10.35
CA VAL A 220 1.48 -0.60 -9.32
C VAL A 220 1.92 0.84 -9.11
N SER A 221 3.21 1.13 -9.30
CA SER A 221 3.79 2.47 -9.15
C SER A 221 3.80 3.28 -10.44
N HIS A 222 3.33 2.72 -11.56
CA HIS A 222 3.40 3.42 -12.83
C HIS A 222 2.55 4.69 -12.83
N ARG A 223 3.11 5.81 -13.30
CA ARG A 223 2.49 7.15 -13.26
C ARG A 223 1.05 7.20 -13.78
N LEU A 224 0.76 6.47 -14.88
CA LEU A 224 -0.58 6.46 -15.46
C LEU A 224 -1.55 5.62 -14.63
N PHE A 225 -1.07 4.53 -14.02
CA PHE A 225 -1.89 3.69 -13.15
C PHE A 225 -2.27 4.45 -11.89
N LEU A 226 -1.29 5.11 -11.24
CA LEU A 226 -1.52 6.03 -10.12
C LEU A 226 -2.52 7.14 -10.48
N GLY A 227 -2.26 7.87 -11.56
CA GLY A 227 -3.12 8.98 -12.00
C GLY A 227 -4.56 8.54 -12.30
N ARG A 228 -4.75 7.39 -12.94
CA ARG A 228 -6.08 6.83 -13.22
C ARG A 228 -6.80 6.36 -11.95
N MET A 229 -6.11 5.63 -11.07
CA MET A 229 -6.69 5.05 -9.85
C MET A 229 -7.03 6.11 -8.79
N LEU A 230 -6.15 7.09 -8.59
CA LEU A 230 -6.23 8.03 -7.47
C LEU A 230 -6.70 9.43 -7.86
N GLY A 231 -6.39 9.90 -9.07
CA GLY A 231 -6.68 11.27 -9.52
C GLY A 231 -7.90 11.41 -10.43
N LEU A 232 -7.98 10.60 -11.49
CA LEU A 232 -8.97 10.76 -12.56
C LEU A 232 -10.28 10.00 -12.32
N THR A 233 -10.26 8.95 -11.49
CA THR A 233 -11.47 8.18 -11.19
C THR A 233 -12.39 8.98 -10.26
N PRO A 234 -13.64 9.27 -10.67
CA PRO A 234 -14.55 10.10 -9.88
C PRO A 234 -14.93 9.41 -8.56
N GLN A 235 -15.32 10.23 -7.58
CA GLN A 235 -15.80 9.76 -6.27
C GLN A 235 -14.81 8.84 -5.54
N GLN A 236 -13.51 8.91 -5.87
CA GLN A 236 -12.46 8.13 -5.20
C GLN A 236 -12.67 6.60 -5.29
N LYS A 237 -13.45 6.10 -6.26
CA LYS A 237 -13.78 4.67 -6.37
C LYS A 237 -12.55 3.77 -6.56
N GLY A 238 -11.46 4.31 -7.09
CA GLY A 238 -10.19 3.60 -7.25
C GLY A 238 -9.35 3.49 -5.98
N TRP A 239 -9.64 4.29 -4.95
CA TRP A 239 -8.78 4.38 -3.76
C TRP A 239 -8.74 3.07 -2.97
N TYR A 240 -9.90 2.45 -2.72
CA TYR A 240 -9.94 1.17 -1.99
C TYR A 240 -9.15 0.08 -2.70
N MET A 241 -9.30 -0.03 -4.02
CA MET A 241 -8.57 -0.99 -4.84
C MET A 241 -7.05 -0.75 -4.76
N TYR A 242 -6.61 0.52 -4.81
CA TYR A 242 -5.19 0.84 -4.72
C TYR A 242 -4.63 0.60 -3.30
N ALA A 243 -5.39 0.95 -2.26
CA ALA A 243 -5.03 0.67 -0.88
C ALA A 243 -4.85 -0.83 -0.64
N GLN A 244 -5.71 -1.67 -1.21
CA GLN A 244 -5.58 -3.13 -1.12
C GLN A 244 -4.27 -3.63 -1.75
N LEU A 245 -3.85 -3.09 -2.90
CA LEU A 245 -2.56 -3.43 -3.51
C LEU A 245 -1.38 -3.03 -2.61
N LEU A 246 -1.41 -1.83 -2.02
CA LEU A 246 -0.37 -1.42 -1.05
C LEU A 246 -0.36 -2.33 0.18
N ILE A 247 -1.52 -2.75 0.67
CA ILE A 247 -1.62 -3.71 1.78
C ILE A 247 -0.99 -5.06 1.39
N ASP A 248 -1.19 -5.54 0.16
CA ASP A 248 -0.53 -6.77 -0.31
C ASP A 248 1.01 -6.61 -0.32
N LEU A 249 1.52 -5.46 -0.76
CA LEU A 249 2.94 -5.15 -0.74
C LEU A 249 3.50 -5.12 0.68
N PHE A 250 2.82 -4.41 1.61
CA PHE A 250 3.27 -4.30 2.99
C PHE A 250 3.21 -5.65 3.71
N LYS A 251 2.16 -6.44 3.51
CA LYS A 251 2.08 -7.81 4.04
C LYS A 251 3.20 -8.71 3.54
N TYR A 252 3.58 -8.59 2.27
CA TYR A 252 4.71 -9.32 1.71
C TYR A 252 6.05 -8.88 2.32
N LEU A 253 6.26 -7.57 2.49
CA LEU A 253 7.50 -7.03 3.05
C LEU A 253 7.63 -7.27 4.57
N ALA A 254 6.52 -7.28 5.30
CA ALA A 254 6.50 -7.36 6.76
C ALA A 254 7.41 -8.42 7.39
N PRO A 255 7.39 -9.71 6.99
CA PRO A 255 8.27 -10.71 7.60
C PRO A 255 9.76 -10.42 7.36
N PHE A 256 10.13 -9.86 6.21
CA PHE A 256 11.51 -9.50 5.93
C PHE A 256 11.94 -8.26 6.72
N LEU A 257 11.06 -7.27 6.84
CA LEU A 257 11.37 -6.00 7.52
C LEU A 257 11.37 -6.09 9.04
N ARG A 258 10.78 -7.15 9.63
CA ARG A 258 10.91 -7.43 11.07
C ARG A 258 12.34 -7.83 11.46
N ASN A 259 13.11 -8.37 10.51
CA ASN A 259 14.50 -8.75 10.74
C ASN A 259 15.40 -7.51 10.71
N ALA A 260 16.40 -7.48 11.59
CA ALA A 260 17.36 -6.38 11.63
C ALA A 260 18.24 -6.31 10.36
N GLU A 261 18.53 -7.46 9.76
CA GLU A 261 19.34 -7.56 8.54
C GLU A 261 18.48 -7.81 7.30
N LEU A 262 18.62 -6.93 6.31
CA LEU A 262 17.92 -7.04 5.03
C LEU A 262 18.86 -7.54 3.95
N ALA A 263 18.50 -8.63 3.30
CA ALA A 263 19.18 -9.07 2.08
C ALA A 263 19.09 -7.97 1.00
N LYS A 264 20.14 -7.83 0.18
CA LYS A 264 20.24 -6.81 -0.88
C LYS A 264 18.99 -6.72 -1.78
N PRO A 265 18.37 -7.83 -2.24
CA PRO A 265 17.12 -7.76 -3.01
C PRO A 265 15.98 -7.08 -2.24
N VAL A 266 15.80 -7.41 -0.95
CA VAL A 266 14.78 -6.79 -0.08
C VAL A 266 15.06 -5.30 0.10
N THR A 267 16.33 -4.89 0.25
CA THR A 267 16.70 -3.48 0.34
C THR A 267 16.30 -2.69 -0.91
N VAL A 268 16.49 -3.26 -2.11
CA VAL A 268 16.10 -2.61 -3.37
C VAL A 268 14.58 -2.45 -3.42
N LEU A 269 13.83 -3.50 -3.08
CA LEU A 269 12.37 -3.47 -3.06
C LEU A 269 11.86 -2.44 -2.04
N TYR A 270 12.42 -2.42 -0.83
CA TYR A 270 12.11 -1.45 0.22
C TYR A 270 12.36 0.00 -0.23
N LYS A 271 13.49 0.29 -0.89
CA LYS A 271 13.76 1.61 -1.47
C LYS A 271 12.73 1.98 -2.55
N GLY A 272 12.30 1.02 -3.36
CA GLY A 272 11.19 1.19 -4.30
C GLY A 272 9.90 1.58 -3.58
N THR A 273 9.54 0.86 -2.52
CA THR A 273 8.36 1.14 -1.69
C THR A 273 8.39 2.54 -1.06
N LEU A 274 9.56 2.98 -0.55
CA LEU A 274 9.71 4.34 -0.02
C LEU A 274 9.48 5.41 -1.11
N ARG A 275 9.97 5.19 -2.33
CA ARG A 275 9.72 6.12 -3.45
C ARG A 275 8.23 6.20 -3.80
N VAL A 276 7.52 5.07 -3.81
CA VAL A 276 6.07 5.07 -4.03
C VAL A 276 5.36 5.85 -2.93
N LEU A 277 5.70 5.59 -1.65
CA LEU A 277 5.13 6.33 -0.52
C LEU A 277 5.41 7.83 -0.58
N LEU A 278 6.60 8.24 -1.02
CA LEU A 278 6.96 9.65 -1.21
C LEU A 278 6.10 10.32 -2.30
N VAL A 279 5.91 9.65 -3.44
CA VAL A 279 5.02 10.15 -4.51
C VAL A 279 3.59 10.26 -3.99
N LEU A 280 3.09 9.25 -3.28
CA LEU A 280 1.75 9.28 -2.69
C LEU A 280 1.59 10.40 -1.65
N LEU A 281 2.60 10.63 -0.82
CA LEU A 281 2.58 11.72 0.16
C LEU A 281 2.53 13.10 -0.51
N HIS A 282 3.27 13.29 -1.61
CA HIS A 282 3.30 14.55 -2.33
C HIS A 282 2.03 14.79 -3.15
N ASP A 283 1.62 13.81 -3.98
CA ASP A 283 0.56 14.00 -4.97
C ASP A 283 -0.85 13.67 -4.45
N PHE A 284 -0.94 12.72 -3.51
CA PHE A 284 -2.19 12.16 -2.99
C PHE A 284 -2.21 12.03 -1.45
N PRO A 285 -1.87 13.07 -0.67
CA PRO A 285 -1.78 12.96 0.78
C PRO A 285 -3.11 12.57 1.44
N GLU A 286 -4.26 13.00 0.91
CA GLU A 286 -5.58 12.62 1.45
C GLU A 286 -5.83 11.10 1.37
N PHE A 287 -5.29 10.43 0.34
CA PHE A 287 -5.37 8.98 0.24
C PHE A 287 -4.60 8.29 1.37
N LEU A 288 -3.37 8.75 1.66
CA LEU A 288 -2.61 8.24 2.80
C LEU A 288 -3.30 8.56 4.14
N CYS A 289 -3.94 9.73 4.27
CA CYS A 289 -4.70 10.10 5.47
C CYS A 289 -5.85 9.14 5.76
N ASP A 290 -6.67 8.87 4.74
CA ASP A 290 -7.90 8.08 4.86
C ASP A 290 -7.61 6.60 5.15
N TYR A 291 -6.52 6.07 4.61
CA TYR A 291 -6.11 4.66 4.76
C TYR A 291 -4.97 4.43 5.76
N HIS A 292 -4.51 5.46 6.49
CA HIS A 292 -3.38 5.38 7.40
C HIS A 292 -3.48 4.21 8.40
N TYR A 293 -4.68 3.95 8.93
CA TYR A 293 -4.94 2.91 9.92
C TYR A 293 -4.63 1.54 9.33
N GLY A 294 -5.26 1.19 8.21
CA GLY A 294 -5.04 -0.10 7.54
C GLY A 294 -3.59 -0.33 7.12
N PHE A 295 -2.87 0.73 6.72
CA PHE A 295 -1.44 0.63 6.41
C PHE A 295 -0.57 0.42 7.66
N CYS A 296 -0.80 1.19 8.72
CA CYS A 296 -0.05 1.04 9.97
C CYS A 296 -0.30 -0.31 10.65
N ASP A 297 -1.44 -0.94 10.40
CA ASP A 297 -1.78 -2.26 10.96
C ASP A 297 -0.97 -3.41 10.34
N VAL A 298 -0.47 -3.23 9.11
CA VAL A 298 0.30 -4.25 8.38
C VAL A 298 1.80 -3.95 8.33
N ILE A 299 2.20 -2.68 8.51
CA ILE A 299 3.61 -2.28 8.53
C ILE A 299 4.20 -2.58 9.92
N PRO A 300 5.31 -3.35 10.00
CA PRO A 300 5.95 -3.64 11.28
C PRO A 300 6.32 -2.38 12.08
N PRO A 301 6.23 -2.40 13.44
CA PRO A 301 6.48 -1.22 14.25
C PRO A 301 7.86 -0.58 14.05
N ASN A 302 8.88 -1.41 13.79
CA ASN A 302 10.27 -0.99 13.54
C ASN A 302 10.49 -0.31 12.17
N CYS A 303 9.51 -0.35 11.25
CA CYS A 303 9.57 0.34 9.96
C CYS A 303 9.21 1.83 10.08
N ILE A 304 9.95 2.54 10.94
CA ILE A 304 9.63 3.91 11.35
C ILE A 304 9.49 4.86 10.15
N GLN A 305 10.43 4.83 9.19
CA GLN A 305 10.38 5.73 8.02
C GLN A 305 9.11 5.54 7.19
N MET A 306 8.68 4.29 6.96
CA MET A 306 7.47 4.01 6.20
C MET A 306 6.23 4.54 6.92
N ARG A 307 6.15 4.31 8.23
CA ARG A 307 5.04 4.78 9.07
C ARG A 307 5.02 6.31 9.12
N ASN A 308 6.17 6.97 9.26
CA ASN A 308 6.26 8.42 9.23
C ASN A 308 5.77 9.00 7.90
N LEU A 309 6.13 8.42 6.75
CA LEU A 309 5.62 8.88 5.45
C LEU A 309 4.08 8.87 5.39
N ILE A 310 3.45 7.84 5.96
CA ILE A 310 1.99 7.72 6.00
C ILE A 310 1.38 8.68 7.04
N LEU A 311 1.94 8.72 8.25
CA LEU A 311 1.41 9.48 9.39
C LEU A 311 1.66 11.00 9.27
N SER A 312 2.62 11.40 8.43
CA SER A 312 2.87 12.79 8.05
C SER A 312 1.93 13.31 6.97
N ALA A 313 1.09 12.47 6.36
CA ALA A 313 0.10 12.93 5.41
C ALA A 313 -1.00 13.75 6.11
N PHE A 314 -1.44 14.83 5.45
CA PHE A 314 -2.52 15.70 5.91
C PHE A 314 -3.29 16.31 4.74
N PRO A 315 -4.56 16.76 4.92
CA PRO A 315 -5.35 17.36 3.84
C PRO A 315 -4.68 18.61 3.25
N ARG A 316 -4.58 18.72 1.91
CA ARG A 316 -3.86 19.83 1.25
C ARG A 316 -4.42 21.22 1.53
N ASN A 317 -5.70 21.31 1.86
CA ASN A 317 -6.36 22.57 2.21
C ASN A 317 -6.09 23.02 3.65
N MET A 318 -5.44 22.19 4.47
CA MET A 318 -5.05 22.53 5.84
C MET A 318 -3.70 23.25 5.86
N ARG A 319 -3.61 24.34 6.62
CA ARG A 319 -2.34 25.00 6.93
C ARG A 319 -1.87 24.53 8.29
N LEU A 320 -0.77 23.79 8.33
CA LEU A 320 -0.19 23.33 9.58
C LEU A 320 0.49 24.51 10.31
N PRO A 321 0.16 24.76 11.59
CA PRO A 321 0.95 25.67 12.40
C PRO A 321 2.35 25.11 12.58
N ASP A 322 3.38 25.96 12.51
CA ASP A 322 4.76 25.52 12.77
C ASP A 322 4.87 25.05 14.23
N PRO A 323 5.21 23.76 14.49
CA PRO A 323 5.40 23.23 15.84
C PRO A 323 6.42 24.00 16.69
N PHE A 324 7.34 24.73 16.05
CA PHE A 324 8.39 25.49 16.73
C PHE A 324 7.99 26.93 17.06
N THR A 325 6.76 27.34 16.73
CA THR A 325 6.23 28.66 17.09
C THR A 325 6.25 28.82 18.63
N PRO A 326 6.94 29.83 19.18
CA PRO A 326 6.96 30.07 20.62
C PRO A 326 5.54 30.28 21.16
N ASN A 327 5.23 29.62 22.29
CA ASN A 327 3.94 29.72 22.96
C ASN A 327 2.73 29.34 22.06
N LEU A 328 2.92 28.39 21.13
CA LEU A 328 1.82 27.84 20.34
C LEU A 328 0.74 27.26 21.27
N LYS A 329 -0.45 27.88 21.25
CA LYS A 329 -1.61 27.40 22.02
C LYS A 329 -2.39 26.38 21.22
N VAL A 330 -1.99 25.12 21.30
CA VAL A 330 -2.64 24.01 20.58
C VAL A 330 -4.14 23.91 20.91
N ASP A 331 -4.52 24.14 22.17
CA ASP A 331 -5.92 24.11 22.62
C ASP A 331 -6.82 25.18 21.98
N MET A 332 -6.24 26.17 21.31
CA MET A 332 -6.98 27.25 20.61
C MET A 332 -7.19 26.97 19.12
N LEU A 333 -6.60 25.90 18.58
CA LEU A 333 -6.76 25.54 17.17
C LEU A 333 -8.18 25.02 16.93
N ALA A 334 -8.89 25.55 15.95
CA ALA A 334 -10.26 25.12 15.66
C ALA A 334 -10.30 23.65 15.20
N GLU A 335 -9.24 23.21 14.50
CA GLU A 335 -9.11 21.89 13.90
C GLU A 335 -9.11 20.76 14.93
N ILE A 336 -8.67 21.00 16.17
CA ILE A 336 -8.64 19.96 17.23
C ILE A 336 -10.06 19.51 17.62
N SER A 337 -11.09 20.28 17.25
CA SER A 337 -12.49 19.89 17.43
C SER A 337 -13.00 18.99 16.30
N ASN A 338 -12.29 18.88 15.18
CA ASN A 338 -12.73 18.11 14.02
C ASN A 338 -12.20 16.67 14.10
N GLU A 339 -13.07 15.72 13.84
CA GLU A 339 -12.70 14.30 13.77
C GLU A 339 -11.99 13.98 12.45
N PRO A 340 -10.87 13.25 12.46
CA PRO A 340 -10.24 12.81 11.22
C PRO A 340 -11.08 11.71 10.55
N ARG A 341 -11.08 11.69 9.21
CA ARG A 341 -11.70 10.59 8.47
C ARG A 341 -10.88 9.31 8.63
N VAL A 342 -11.54 8.21 9.00
CA VAL A 342 -10.94 6.87 9.09
C VAL A 342 -11.83 5.90 8.32
N LEU A 343 -11.36 5.36 7.19
CA LEU A 343 -12.16 4.49 6.33
C LEU A 343 -12.17 3.02 6.76
N THR A 344 -11.24 2.61 7.64
CA THR A 344 -11.21 1.24 8.15
C THR A 344 -12.20 1.09 9.30
N GLU A 345 -13.06 0.07 9.24
CA GLU A 345 -14.01 -0.24 10.32
C GLU A 345 -13.30 -0.90 11.52
N PHE A 346 -12.51 -0.12 12.25
CA PHE A 346 -11.69 -0.59 13.38
C PHE A 346 -12.53 -1.23 14.51
N ALA A 347 -13.79 -0.82 14.70
CA ALA A 347 -14.69 -1.44 15.67
C ALA A 347 -14.98 -2.92 15.36
N LEU A 348 -15.03 -3.31 14.08
CA LEU A 348 -15.21 -4.71 13.67
C LEU A 348 -13.96 -5.57 13.91
N MET A 349 -12.79 -4.93 14.01
CA MET A 349 -11.52 -5.60 14.31
C MET A 349 -11.41 -6.02 15.78
N ILE A 350 -12.30 -5.52 16.65
CA ILE A 350 -12.36 -5.94 18.05
C ILE A 350 -13.09 -7.29 18.12
N GLN A 351 -12.29 -8.35 18.02
CA GLN A 351 -12.74 -9.73 18.12
C GLN A 351 -12.12 -10.40 19.34
N PRO A 352 -12.84 -11.34 20.00
CA PRO A 352 -14.19 -11.80 19.67
C PRO A 352 -15.29 -10.78 20.01
N ALA A 353 -16.49 -10.92 19.42
CA ALA A 353 -17.62 -10.04 19.69
C ALA A 353 -18.05 -9.99 21.18
N SER A 354 -17.79 -11.06 21.95
CA SER A 354 -17.97 -11.08 23.41
C SER A 354 -17.05 -10.06 24.09
N PHE A 355 -15.76 -10.03 23.72
CA PHE A 355 -14.81 -9.07 24.24
C PHE A 355 -15.21 -7.63 23.93
N LYS A 356 -15.73 -7.35 22.72
CA LYS A 356 -16.28 -6.03 22.40
C LYS A 356 -17.46 -5.66 23.30
N LYS A 357 -18.38 -6.60 23.54
CA LYS A 357 -19.53 -6.37 24.42
C LYS A 357 -19.10 -6.06 25.85
N ASP A 358 -18.11 -6.78 26.36
CA ASP A 358 -17.57 -6.57 27.71
C ASP A 358 -16.83 -5.23 27.82
N LEU A 359 -16.08 -4.84 26.78
CA LEU A 359 -15.47 -3.53 26.65
C LEU A 359 -16.54 -2.41 26.67
N ASP A 360 -17.56 -2.51 25.84
CA ASP A 360 -18.65 -1.52 25.78
C ASP A 360 -19.40 -1.42 27.13
N HIS A 361 -19.55 -2.55 27.83
CA HIS A 361 -20.14 -2.58 29.17
C HIS A 361 -19.25 -1.85 30.18
N TYR A 362 -17.95 -2.15 30.20
CA TYR A 362 -16.99 -1.51 31.09
C TYR A 362 -16.91 0.01 30.84
N LEU A 363 -16.87 0.45 29.58
CA LEU A 363 -16.84 1.88 29.23
C LEU A 363 -18.08 2.65 29.74
N LYS A 364 -19.25 1.99 29.82
CA LYS A 364 -20.50 2.60 30.28
C LYS A 364 -20.71 2.51 31.79
N ALA A 365 -20.44 1.35 32.37
CA ALA A 365 -20.77 1.02 33.75
C ALA A 365 -19.57 1.08 34.70
N ARG A 366 -18.35 1.21 34.16
CA ARG A 366 -17.07 1.17 34.90
C ARG A 366 -16.94 -0.04 35.83
N THR A 367 -17.58 -1.14 35.45
CA THR A 367 -17.66 -2.40 36.19
C THR A 367 -17.74 -3.57 35.19
N PRO A 368 -17.28 -4.77 35.56
CA PRO A 368 -16.48 -5.09 36.76
C PRO A 368 -15.02 -4.68 36.58
N VAL A 369 -14.30 -4.42 37.70
CA VAL A 369 -12.86 -4.09 37.66
C VAL A 369 -12.02 -5.25 37.10
N THR A 370 -12.50 -6.48 37.23
CA THR A 370 -11.85 -7.69 36.67
C THR A 370 -11.68 -7.63 35.16
N PHE A 371 -12.49 -6.84 34.45
CA PHE A 371 -12.28 -6.61 33.02
C PHE A 371 -10.86 -6.10 32.72
N LEU A 372 -10.31 -5.23 33.58
CA LEU A 372 -8.97 -4.69 33.43
C LEU A 372 -7.89 -5.76 33.61
N SER A 373 -8.02 -6.64 34.61
CA SER A 373 -7.08 -7.73 34.83
C SER A 373 -7.11 -8.76 33.71
N ASP A 374 -8.27 -8.98 33.10
CA ASP A 374 -8.42 -9.93 31.99
C ASP A 374 -7.95 -9.34 30.66
N LEU A 375 -7.78 -8.01 30.57
CA LEU A 375 -7.49 -7.30 29.34
C LEU A 375 -6.17 -7.75 28.71
N ARG A 376 -5.12 -7.91 29.51
CA ARG A 376 -3.82 -8.40 29.05
C ARG A 376 -3.94 -9.78 28.42
N SER A 377 -4.65 -10.70 29.09
CA SER A 377 -4.86 -12.06 28.62
C SER A 377 -5.64 -12.11 27.30
N ASN A 378 -6.59 -11.19 27.09
CA ASN A 378 -7.34 -11.07 25.83
C ASN A 378 -6.47 -10.55 24.67
N LEU A 379 -5.45 -9.74 24.97
CA LEU A 379 -4.54 -9.17 23.96
C LEU A 379 -3.37 -10.10 23.60
N GLN A 380 -3.02 -11.02 24.50
CA GLN A 380 -1.91 -11.94 24.34
C GLN A 380 -2.36 -13.22 23.59
N ILE A 381 -1.64 -13.58 22.53
CA ILE A 381 -1.94 -14.74 21.67
C ILE A 381 -0.86 -15.82 21.70
N SER A 382 0.34 -15.49 22.18
CA SER A 382 1.47 -16.41 22.25
C SER A 382 2.41 -16.04 23.41
N ASN A 383 3.33 -16.95 23.71
CA ASN A 383 4.47 -16.70 24.60
C ASN A 383 5.79 -16.53 23.82
N GLU A 384 5.76 -16.60 22.48
CA GLU A 384 6.93 -16.41 21.62
C GLU A 384 7.30 -14.92 21.49
N PRO A 385 8.55 -14.52 21.82
CA PRO A 385 8.99 -13.13 21.69
C PRO A 385 8.76 -12.57 20.28
N GLY A 386 8.21 -11.36 20.18
CA GLY A 386 7.90 -10.69 18.91
C GLY A 386 6.61 -11.15 18.22
N LEU A 387 5.93 -12.16 18.75
CA LEU A 387 4.62 -12.65 18.33
C LEU A 387 3.65 -12.79 19.51
N ARG A 388 3.98 -12.20 20.68
CA ARG A 388 3.21 -12.42 21.92
C ARG A 388 1.81 -11.81 21.85
N TYR A 389 1.66 -10.68 21.17
CA TYR A 389 0.45 -9.86 21.20
C TYR A 389 -0.26 -9.77 19.83
N ASN A 390 -1.59 -9.69 19.89
CA ASN A 390 -2.42 -9.38 18.73
C ASN A 390 -2.36 -7.88 18.42
N ILE A 391 -1.43 -7.48 17.56
CA ILE A 391 -1.21 -6.08 17.16
C ILE A 391 -2.49 -5.44 16.59
N PRO A 392 -3.23 -6.07 15.64
CA PRO A 392 -4.49 -5.51 15.15
C PRO A 392 -5.53 -5.25 16.24
N LEU A 393 -5.69 -6.18 17.20
CA LEU A 393 -6.61 -6.00 18.31
C LEU A 393 -6.16 -4.85 19.24
N MET A 394 -4.85 -4.75 19.52
CA MET A 394 -4.28 -3.64 20.30
C MET A 394 -4.56 -2.29 19.63
N ASN A 395 -4.31 -2.18 18.33
CA ASN A 395 -4.55 -0.96 17.55
C ASN A 395 -6.04 -0.57 17.55
N ALA A 396 -6.91 -1.56 17.36
CA ALA A 396 -8.36 -1.37 17.33
C ALA A 396 -8.89 -0.94 18.71
N LEU A 397 -8.45 -1.60 19.78
CA LEU A 397 -8.79 -1.26 21.16
C LEU A 397 -8.41 0.18 21.48
N VAL A 398 -7.17 0.58 21.18
CA VAL A 398 -6.67 1.94 21.47
C VAL A 398 -7.47 2.99 20.74
N LEU A 399 -7.68 2.83 19.42
CA LEU A 399 -8.43 3.80 18.63
C LEU A 399 -9.90 3.86 19.08
N TYR A 400 -10.52 2.71 19.34
CA TYR A 400 -11.91 2.64 19.77
C TYR A 400 -12.14 3.31 21.13
N VAL A 401 -11.31 3.00 22.13
CA VAL A 401 -11.40 3.60 23.47
C VAL A 401 -11.19 5.12 23.40
N GLY A 402 -10.23 5.59 22.61
CA GLY A 402 -10.03 7.04 22.43
C GLY A 402 -11.19 7.73 21.72
N HIS A 403 -11.75 7.11 20.68
CA HIS A 403 -12.92 7.64 19.97
C HIS A 403 -14.16 7.73 20.89
N GLU A 404 -14.45 6.67 21.66
CA GLU A 404 -15.54 6.67 22.65
C GLU A 404 -15.30 7.72 23.74
N ALA A 405 -14.06 7.89 24.20
CA ALA A 405 -13.70 8.90 25.20
C ALA A 405 -13.95 10.33 24.71
N ILE A 406 -13.54 10.66 23.49
CA ILE A 406 -13.80 11.96 22.86
C ILE A 406 -15.31 12.21 22.77
N THR A 407 -16.06 11.20 22.33
CA THR A 407 -17.52 11.26 22.23
C THR A 407 -18.18 11.47 23.59
N TYR A 408 -17.72 10.76 24.63
CA TYR A 408 -18.20 10.88 26.00
C TYR A 408 -17.96 12.28 26.59
N ILE A 409 -16.76 12.84 26.41
CA ILE A 409 -16.40 14.17 26.88
C ILE A 409 -17.25 15.25 26.19
N ARG A 410 -17.43 15.14 24.86
CA ARG A 410 -18.25 16.08 24.08
C ARG A 410 -19.72 16.03 24.47
N LYS A 411 -20.27 14.85 24.79
CA LYS A 411 -21.65 14.72 25.29
C LYS A 411 -21.87 15.45 26.62
N LYS A 412 -20.82 15.70 27.40
CA LYS A 412 -20.87 16.54 28.61
C LYS A 412 -20.70 18.04 28.33
N GLY A 413 -20.57 18.46 27.06
CA GLY A 413 -20.31 19.84 26.69
C GLY A 413 -18.88 20.31 26.98
N LEU A 414 -17.94 19.38 27.15
CA LEU A 414 -16.53 19.66 27.45
C LEU A 414 -15.64 19.36 26.23
N SER A 415 -14.43 19.93 26.22
CA SER A 415 -13.36 19.57 25.29
C SER A 415 -12.36 18.60 25.94
N PRO A 416 -11.75 17.67 25.17
CA PRO A 416 -10.62 16.90 25.66
C PRO A 416 -9.47 17.81 26.09
N ASN A 417 -8.89 17.55 27.26
CA ASN A 417 -7.68 18.18 27.80
C ASN A 417 -7.16 17.33 28.97
N MET A 418 -6.04 17.71 29.59
CA MET A 418 -5.41 16.93 30.66
C MET A 418 -6.33 16.62 31.86
N THR A 419 -7.30 17.47 32.19
CA THR A 419 -8.22 17.24 33.32
C THR A 419 -9.47 16.48 32.93
N THR A 420 -9.99 16.68 31.71
CA THR A 420 -11.25 16.06 31.26
C THR A 420 -11.07 14.62 30.77
N ILE A 421 -9.86 14.23 30.35
CA ILE A 421 -9.56 12.84 29.98
C ILE A 421 -9.33 11.94 31.21
N ALA A 422 -8.91 12.54 32.32
CA ALA A 422 -8.56 11.84 33.55
C ALA A 422 -9.77 11.22 34.25
N HIS A 423 -9.50 10.27 35.16
CA HIS A 423 -10.50 9.65 36.05
C HIS A 423 -11.77 9.11 35.35
N SER A 424 -11.61 8.54 34.16
CA SER A 424 -12.69 7.96 33.35
C SER A 424 -12.43 6.47 33.08
N ALA A 425 -13.49 5.70 32.79
CA ALA A 425 -13.36 4.29 32.42
C ALA A 425 -12.41 4.07 31.22
N HIS A 426 -12.37 5.03 30.30
CA HIS A 426 -11.45 5.03 29.15
C HIS A 426 -9.98 5.15 29.58
N MET A 427 -9.69 6.05 30.52
CA MET A 427 -8.33 6.23 31.04
C MET A 427 -7.91 5.08 31.96
N ASP A 428 -8.85 4.47 32.69
CA ASP A 428 -8.57 3.28 33.50
C ASP A 428 -8.00 2.14 32.63
N ILE A 429 -8.55 1.94 31.43
CA ILE A 429 -8.03 0.98 30.44
C ILE A 429 -6.58 1.33 30.07
N PHE A 430 -6.31 2.58 29.71
CA PHE A 430 -4.97 3.00 29.28
C PHE A 430 -3.92 2.96 30.40
N GLN A 431 -4.28 3.38 31.61
CA GLN A 431 -3.40 3.27 32.77
C GLN A 431 -3.13 1.80 33.12
N ASN A 432 -4.15 0.95 33.10
CA ASN A 432 -3.98 -0.47 33.34
C ASN A 432 -3.07 -1.12 32.28
N LEU A 433 -3.27 -0.83 30.98
CA LEU A 433 -2.37 -1.33 29.92
C LEU A 433 -0.94 -0.81 30.08
N ALA A 434 -0.75 0.45 30.50
CA ALA A 434 0.57 0.99 30.75
C ALA A 434 1.30 0.28 31.90
N VAL A 435 0.59 -0.15 32.94
CA VAL A 435 1.20 -0.80 34.11
C VAL A 435 1.32 -2.32 33.94
N ASP A 436 0.26 -2.99 33.53
CA ASP A 436 0.12 -4.46 33.58
C ASP A 436 0.78 -5.18 32.38
N LEU A 437 0.95 -4.51 31.24
CA LEU A 437 1.66 -5.09 30.10
C LEU A 437 3.16 -5.21 30.37
N ASP A 438 3.77 -6.25 29.79
CA ASP A 438 5.23 -6.37 29.73
C ASP A 438 5.84 -5.35 28.75
N THR A 439 7.17 -5.31 28.66
CA THR A 439 7.89 -4.35 27.80
C THR A 439 7.47 -4.42 26.34
N GLU A 440 7.18 -5.62 25.80
CA GLU A 440 6.74 -5.82 24.42
C GLU A 440 5.32 -5.28 24.22
N GLY A 441 4.39 -5.69 25.09
CA GLY A 441 3.00 -5.23 25.04
C GLY A 441 2.89 -3.72 25.20
N ARG A 442 3.63 -3.14 26.16
CA ARG A 442 3.66 -1.69 26.41
C ARG A 442 4.23 -0.94 25.20
N TYR A 443 5.28 -1.45 24.57
CA TYR A 443 5.83 -0.84 23.35
C TYR A 443 4.80 -0.82 22.21
N LEU A 444 4.04 -1.90 22.01
CA LEU A 444 2.99 -1.98 21.00
C LEU A 444 1.81 -1.05 21.31
N PHE A 445 1.37 -1.02 22.57
CA PHE A 445 0.33 -0.12 23.07
C PHE A 445 0.68 1.36 22.85
N LEU A 446 1.88 1.78 23.26
CA LEU A 446 2.36 3.15 23.08
C LEU A 446 2.51 3.49 21.59
N ASN A 447 2.94 2.53 20.77
CA ASN A 447 2.97 2.69 19.32
C ASN A 447 1.57 2.89 18.70
N ALA A 448 0.55 2.20 19.22
CA ALA A 448 -0.83 2.35 18.79
C ALA A 448 -1.37 3.75 19.10
N ILE A 449 -1.02 4.31 20.27
CA ILE A 449 -1.33 5.70 20.61
C ILE A 449 -0.55 6.67 19.70
N ALA A 450 0.76 6.47 19.54
CA ALA A 450 1.62 7.35 18.74
C ALA A 450 1.23 7.40 17.25
N ASN A 451 0.53 6.37 16.73
CA ASN A 451 -0.03 6.38 15.37
C ASN A 451 -1.11 7.44 15.17
N GLN A 452 -1.73 7.91 16.25
CA GLN A 452 -2.80 8.89 16.18
C GLN A 452 -2.26 10.33 16.22
N LEU A 453 -0.97 10.51 16.53
CA LEU A 453 -0.30 11.81 16.59
C LEU A 453 0.04 12.36 15.19
N ARG A 454 -0.98 12.73 14.41
CA ARG A 454 -0.87 13.13 13.00
C ARG A 454 -1.03 14.65 12.84
N TYR A 455 -1.82 15.12 11.89
CA TYR A 455 -2.15 16.54 11.74
C TYR A 455 -3.13 17.03 12.83
N PRO A 456 -3.35 18.34 13.01
CA PRO A 456 -4.34 18.87 13.96
C PRO A 456 -5.74 18.30 13.73
N ASN A 457 -6.20 17.49 14.67
CA ASN A 457 -7.55 16.91 14.72
C ASN A 457 -7.83 16.42 16.15
N SER A 458 -9.06 16.00 16.43
CA SER A 458 -9.50 15.57 17.76
C SER A 458 -8.78 14.33 18.29
N HIS A 459 -8.42 13.39 17.42
CA HIS A 459 -7.68 12.20 17.83
C HIS A 459 -6.26 12.58 18.22
N THR A 460 -5.56 13.35 17.36
CA THR A 460 -4.20 13.83 17.63
C THR A 460 -4.14 14.55 18.98
N HIS A 461 -5.10 15.44 19.26
CA HIS A 461 -5.15 16.17 20.52
C HIS A 461 -5.40 15.25 21.72
N TYR A 462 -6.44 14.40 21.66
CA TYR A 462 -6.76 13.47 22.73
C TYR A 462 -5.60 12.51 23.06
N PHE A 463 -4.98 11.92 22.03
CA PHE A 463 -3.89 10.98 22.22
C PHE A 463 -2.57 11.66 22.62
N SER A 464 -2.36 12.92 22.24
CA SER A 464 -1.26 13.73 22.78
C SER A 464 -1.43 13.94 24.28
N CYS A 465 -2.61 14.38 24.73
CA CYS A 465 -2.90 14.53 26.15
C CYS A 465 -2.82 13.19 26.89
N THR A 466 -3.28 12.10 26.28
CA THR A 466 -3.20 10.75 26.87
C THR A 466 -1.75 10.32 27.13
N LEU A 467 -0.84 10.49 26.16
CA LEU A 467 0.58 10.13 26.36
C LEU A 467 1.24 10.99 27.44
N LEU A 468 0.99 12.30 27.43
CA LEU A 468 1.52 13.21 28.43
C LEU A 468 0.98 12.90 29.84
N TYR A 469 -0.30 12.53 29.95
CA TYR A 469 -0.92 12.11 31.20
C TYR A 469 -0.31 10.80 31.71
N LEU A 470 -0.15 9.79 30.84
CA LEU A 470 0.50 8.53 31.20
C LEU A 470 1.96 8.74 31.64
N PHE A 471 2.68 9.70 31.07
CA PHE A 471 4.03 10.06 31.50
C PHE A 471 4.03 10.72 32.88
N ALA A 472 3.10 11.66 33.13
CA ALA A 472 3.00 12.38 34.39
C ALA A 472 2.56 11.49 35.56
N GLU A 473 1.63 10.57 35.32
CA GLU A 473 1.05 9.68 36.34
C GLU A 473 1.77 8.31 36.40
N ALA A 474 2.90 8.15 35.72
CA ALA A 474 3.66 6.92 35.76
C ALA A 474 4.28 6.68 37.14
N ASN A 475 3.98 5.52 37.73
CA ASN A 475 4.57 5.10 39.00
C ASN A 475 5.99 4.50 38.87
N THR A 476 6.48 4.31 37.64
CA THR A 476 7.80 3.72 37.37
C THR A 476 8.47 4.43 36.19
N GLU A 477 9.78 4.69 36.31
CA GLU A 477 10.55 5.31 35.22
C GLU A 477 10.54 4.47 33.93
N ALA A 478 10.38 3.15 34.02
CA ALA A 478 10.31 2.28 32.85
C ALA A 478 9.18 2.67 31.87
N ILE A 479 8.04 3.16 32.37
CA ILE A 479 6.93 3.63 31.52
C ILE A 479 7.33 4.96 30.84
N GLN A 480 7.94 5.88 31.60
CA GLN A 480 8.41 7.17 31.11
C GLN A 480 9.51 7.02 30.05
N GLU A 481 10.46 6.12 30.28
CA GLU A 481 11.49 5.74 29.33
C GLU A 481 10.87 5.19 28.03
N GLN A 482 9.91 4.26 28.12
CA GLN A 482 9.28 3.68 26.93
C GLN A 482 8.44 4.71 26.15
N ILE A 483 7.72 5.61 26.81
CA ILE A 483 7.02 6.73 26.14
C ILE A 483 8.04 7.58 25.38
N THR A 484 9.13 7.95 26.05
CA THR A 484 10.19 8.77 25.46
C THR A 484 10.83 8.06 24.27
N ARG A 485 11.14 6.77 24.38
CA ARG A 485 11.69 5.95 23.31
C ARG A 485 10.78 5.92 22.08
N VAL A 486 9.46 5.70 22.26
CA VAL A 486 8.50 5.65 21.14
C VAL A 486 8.39 7.00 20.43
N LEU A 487 8.44 8.11 21.16
CA LEU A 487 8.44 9.45 20.54
C LEU A 487 9.77 9.72 19.83
N LEU A 488 10.90 9.44 20.49
CA LEU A 488 12.24 9.74 19.99
C LEU A 488 12.61 8.90 18.77
N GLU A 489 12.34 7.58 18.77
CA GLU A 489 12.68 6.71 17.63
C GLU A 489 12.01 7.17 16.33
N ARG A 490 10.85 7.83 16.44
CA ARG A 490 10.10 8.42 15.33
C ARG A 490 10.64 9.78 14.87
N LEU A 491 11.46 10.45 15.68
CA LEU A 491 12.06 11.76 15.37
C LEU A 491 13.51 11.67 14.91
N ILE A 492 14.25 10.63 15.29
CA ILE A 492 15.65 10.43 14.87
C ILE A 492 15.80 9.97 13.42
N VAL A 493 14.72 9.50 12.80
CA VAL A 493 14.71 9.14 11.37
C VAL A 493 14.64 10.37 10.48
N ASN A 494 14.89 10.17 9.19
CA ASN A 494 14.80 11.23 8.20
C ASN A 494 13.36 11.76 8.11
N ARG A 495 13.24 13.05 7.77
CA ARG A 495 11.96 13.68 7.46
C ARG A 495 11.18 12.87 6.41
N PRO A 496 9.83 12.89 6.43
CA PRO A 496 8.98 13.77 7.25
C PRO A 496 8.74 13.25 8.67
N HIS A 497 8.28 14.14 9.54
CA HIS A 497 7.84 13.84 10.91
C HIS A 497 6.37 14.24 11.08
N PRO A 498 5.51 13.43 11.71
CA PRO A 498 4.12 13.80 11.96
C PRO A 498 4.02 15.04 12.86
N TRP A 499 3.07 15.94 12.58
CA TRP A 499 2.93 17.21 13.30
C TRP A 499 2.65 17.00 14.80
N GLY A 500 1.67 16.15 15.13
CA GLY A 500 1.26 15.85 16.49
C GLY A 500 2.37 15.18 17.29
N LEU A 501 3.17 14.33 16.63
CA LEU A 501 4.35 13.71 17.26
C LEU A 501 5.34 14.78 17.73
N LEU A 502 5.65 15.75 16.88
CA LEU A 502 6.52 16.88 17.24
C LEU A 502 5.92 17.69 18.38
N ILE A 503 4.63 18.03 18.30
CA ILE A 503 3.94 18.80 19.35
C ILE A 503 3.99 18.08 20.70
N THR A 504 3.65 16.80 20.75
CA THR A 504 3.68 15.99 21.98
C THR A 504 5.09 15.93 22.56
N PHE A 505 6.12 15.72 21.72
CA PHE A 505 7.50 15.65 22.18
C PHE A 505 8.02 17.01 22.67
N ILE A 506 7.71 18.10 21.96
CA ILE A 506 8.09 19.47 22.36
C ILE A 506 7.46 19.82 23.70
N GLU A 507 6.18 19.51 23.90
CA GLU A 507 5.47 19.74 25.16
C GLU A 507 6.12 18.97 26.32
N LEU A 508 6.46 17.69 26.10
CA LEU A 508 7.11 16.84 27.09
C LEU A 508 8.45 17.42 27.58
N ILE A 509 9.28 17.93 26.67
CA ILE A 509 10.63 18.42 27.01
C ILE A 509 10.65 19.88 27.49
N LYS A 510 9.65 20.70 27.12
CA LYS A 510 9.60 22.13 27.48
C LYS A 510 8.81 22.41 28.74
N ASN A 511 7.72 21.68 28.98
CA ASN A 511 6.87 21.97 30.12
C ASN A 511 7.53 21.44 31.41
N PRO A 512 7.89 22.33 32.36
CA PRO A 512 8.62 21.94 33.56
C PRO A 512 7.83 20.99 34.47
N THR A 513 6.51 20.88 34.29
CA THR A 513 5.64 19.98 35.04
C THR A 513 6.06 18.52 34.91
N TYR A 514 6.55 18.11 33.73
CA TYR A 514 6.97 16.72 33.49
C TYR A 514 8.35 16.40 34.07
N LYS A 515 9.12 17.42 34.47
CA LYS A 515 10.50 17.29 34.99
C LYS A 515 11.37 16.39 34.10
N PHE A 516 11.17 16.45 32.78
CA PHE A 516 11.75 15.52 31.82
C PHE A 516 13.26 15.34 31.99
N TRP A 517 13.99 16.46 32.10
CA TRP A 517 15.45 16.50 32.23
C TRP A 517 15.98 16.02 33.60
N ASN A 518 15.11 15.71 34.55
CA ASN A 518 15.51 15.22 35.87
C ASN A 518 15.49 13.69 35.98
N HIS A 519 14.94 12.97 35.01
CA HIS A 519 14.85 11.50 35.03
C HIS A 519 16.18 10.85 34.67
N GLU A 520 16.49 9.71 35.29
CA GLU A 520 17.80 9.05 35.13
C GLU A 520 18.02 8.53 33.71
N PHE A 521 16.97 8.02 33.05
CA PHE A 521 17.07 7.48 31.69
C PHE A 521 17.46 8.53 30.62
N VAL A 522 17.30 9.82 30.90
CA VAL A 522 17.76 10.90 29.99
C VAL A 522 19.29 11.03 30.03
N HIS A 523 19.90 10.68 31.16
CA HIS A 523 21.33 10.80 31.44
C HIS A 523 22.06 9.44 31.45
N CYS A 524 21.39 8.37 31.03
CA CYS A 524 21.93 7.01 31.13
C CYS A 524 23.17 6.77 30.24
N ALA A 525 23.34 7.55 29.16
CA ALA A 525 24.52 7.53 28.31
C ALA A 525 24.77 8.90 27.67
N PRO A 526 26.04 9.35 27.54
CA PRO A 526 26.38 10.63 26.92
C PRO A 526 25.84 10.78 25.49
N GLU A 527 25.71 9.68 24.74
CA GLU A 527 25.17 9.67 23.39
C GLU A 527 23.66 9.97 23.38
N ILE A 528 22.93 9.46 24.37
CA ILE A 528 21.48 9.66 24.52
C ILE A 528 21.21 11.11 24.96
N GLU A 529 21.99 11.64 25.91
CA GLU A 529 21.90 13.03 26.33
C GLU A 529 22.14 13.99 25.15
N LYS A 530 23.23 13.77 24.38
CA LYS A 530 23.52 14.54 23.16
C LYS A 530 22.42 14.43 22.11
N LEU A 531 21.79 13.26 21.99
CA LEU A 531 20.68 13.04 21.06
C LEU A 531 19.47 13.89 21.47
N PHE A 532 19.08 13.85 22.75
CA PHE A 532 18.01 14.70 23.28
C PHE A 532 18.32 16.18 23.13
N GLU A 533 19.53 16.62 23.44
CA GLU A 533 19.95 18.00 23.20
C GLU A 533 19.93 18.37 21.73
N SER A 534 20.30 17.47 20.82
CA SER A 534 20.29 17.72 19.37
C SER A 534 18.86 17.88 18.85
N VAL A 535 17.96 16.97 19.24
CA VAL A 535 16.54 17.07 18.89
C VAL A 535 15.96 18.34 19.53
N ALA A 536 16.19 18.59 20.82
CA ALA A 536 15.75 19.78 21.51
C ALA A 536 16.28 21.06 20.84
N ARG A 537 17.57 21.14 20.49
CA ARG A 537 18.15 22.27 19.74
C ARG A 537 17.48 22.46 18.39
N SER A 538 17.26 21.38 17.64
CA SER A 538 16.52 21.43 16.37
C SER A 538 15.08 21.91 16.52
N CYS A 539 14.49 21.68 17.71
CA CYS A 539 13.17 22.13 18.09
C CYS A 539 13.12 23.49 18.82
N MET A 540 14.27 24.03 19.22
CA MET A 540 14.38 25.22 20.07
C MET A 540 15.09 26.40 19.38
N VAL A 541 15.88 26.17 18.32
CA VAL A 541 16.67 27.22 17.64
C VAL A 541 16.12 27.55 16.26
N GLN A 542 15.75 28.82 16.07
CA GLN A 542 15.38 29.42 14.79
C GLN A 542 16.59 29.44 13.84
N LYS A 543 16.46 28.87 12.63
CA LYS A 543 17.15 29.47 11.49
C LYS A 543 16.25 30.54 10.91
N HIS A 544 16.57 31.79 11.18
CA HIS A 544 16.17 32.90 10.34
C HIS A 544 16.85 32.67 8.99
N VAL A 545 16.13 32.13 8.01
CA VAL A 545 16.59 32.06 6.62
C VAL A 545 16.17 33.40 6.01
N PRO A 546 17.10 34.30 5.64
CA PRO A 546 16.74 35.45 4.84
C PRO A 546 16.14 34.96 3.52
N PRO A 547 15.18 35.67 2.92
CA PRO A 547 14.65 35.29 1.61
C PRO A 547 15.81 35.13 0.61
N PRO A 548 15.78 34.11 -0.26
CA PRO A 548 16.81 33.96 -1.29
C PRO A 548 16.80 35.22 -2.16
N ALA A 549 17.98 35.82 -2.34
CA ALA A 549 18.16 36.85 -3.35
C ALA A 549 17.83 36.22 -4.72
N GLU A 550 17.01 36.92 -5.51
CA GLU A 550 16.83 36.63 -6.93
C GLU A 550 18.21 36.70 -7.61
N ASN A 551 18.90 35.57 -7.78
CA ASN A 551 19.90 35.33 -8.84
C ASN A 551 20.68 34.01 -8.61
N ASP A 552 20.01 32.87 -8.49
CA ASP A 552 20.65 31.57 -8.77
C ASP A 552 19.60 30.57 -9.26
N LEU A 553 19.13 30.81 -10.49
CA LEU A 553 18.46 29.84 -11.35
C LEU A 553 19.36 29.61 -12.57
N SER A 554 20.52 29.04 -12.34
CA SER A 554 21.28 28.37 -13.38
C SER A 554 21.95 27.14 -12.80
N GLU A 555 21.43 25.98 -13.22
CA GLU A 555 21.91 24.60 -13.04
C GLU A 555 21.03 23.71 -12.18
N LEU A 556 19.96 23.21 -12.83
CA LEU A 556 19.49 21.83 -12.73
C LEU A 556 18.78 21.43 -14.03
#